data_AF-A0AAV5EN49-F1
#
_entry.id   AF-A0AAV5EN49-F1
#
_cell.length_a   1.000
_cell.length_b   1.000
_cell.length_c   1.000
_cell.angle_alpha   90.00
_cell.angle_beta   90.00
_cell.angle_gamma   90.00
#
_symmetry.space_group_name_H-M   'P 1'
#
loop_
_entity.id
_entity.type
_entity.pdbx_description
1 polymer ?
#
loop_
_entity_poly.entity_id
_entity_poly.type
_entity_poly.pdbx_seq_one_letter_code
_entity_poly.pdbx_strand_id
1 'polypeptide(L)'
;MYASVRLLSPRECMGVSDFQFLPIHGVPGRGTRRFPGHREVFFYLKDLCDEFGIMDVVRLNTKVVRVAMTSEVAGGHSSQMKWQVRSVRVDRDNGEEVFDAVVVANGHYSQPKLPTITGTT
;
A
#
# COMPACT_ATOMS: atom_id res chain seq x y z
N MET A 1 -6.27 1.48 -12.81
CA MET A 1 -6.87 0.12 -12.90
C MET A 1 -8.08 0.19 -13.82
N TYR A 2 -8.30 -0.81 -14.68
CA TYR A 2 -9.41 -0.80 -15.64
C TYR A 2 -10.71 -1.37 -15.04
N ALA A 3 -11.86 -0.86 -15.46
CA ALA A 3 -13.17 -1.27 -14.93
C ALA A 3 -13.49 -2.77 -15.13
N SER A 4 -12.95 -3.40 -16.18
CA SER A 4 -13.17 -4.82 -16.48
C SER A 4 -12.09 -5.74 -15.91
N VAL A 5 -11.08 -5.21 -15.20
CA VAL A 5 -9.94 -6.03 -14.77
C VAL A 5 -10.36 -7.11 -13.78
N ARG A 6 -9.75 -8.28 -13.96
CA ARG A 6 -9.84 -9.45 -13.07
C ARG A 6 -8.44 -9.92 -12.71
N LEU A 7 -8.34 -10.65 -11.60
CA LEU A 7 -7.09 -11.32 -11.26
C LEU A 7 -6.75 -12.37 -12.33
N LEU A 8 -5.44 -12.45 -12.62
CA LEU A 8 -4.88 -13.49 -13.49
C LEU A 8 -4.78 -14.84 -12.78
N SER A 9 -4.82 -14.83 -11.44
CA SER A 9 -4.70 -16.00 -10.58
C SER A 9 -6.01 -16.32 -9.86
N PRO A 10 -6.25 -17.61 -9.52
CA PRO A 10 -7.38 -18.01 -8.68
C PRO A 10 -7.31 -17.37 -7.28
N ARG A 11 -8.46 -17.09 -6.68
CA ARG A 11 -8.55 -16.50 -5.32
C ARG A 11 -7.85 -17.34 -4.25
N GLU A 12 -7.83 -18.66 -4.44
CA GLU A 12 -7.22 -19.64 -3.53
C GLU A 12 -5.71 -19.44 -3.37
N CYS A 13 -5.04 -18.86 -4.37
CA CYS A 13 -3.61 -18.54 -4.31
C CYS A 13 -3.33 -17.10 -3.84
N MET A 14 -4.38 -16.30 -3.62
CA MET A 14 -4.28 -14.87 -3.28
C MET A 14 -4.60 -14.58 -1.82
N GLY A 15 -5.17 -15.55 -1.09
CA GLY A 15 -5.42 -15.46 0.34
C GLY A 15 -4.12 -15.41 1.14
N VAL A 16 -4.14 -14.71 2.27
CA VAL A 16 -3.05 -14.83 3.26
C VAL A 16 -3.34 -16.04 4.15
N SER A 17 -2.31 -16.68 4.71
CA SER A 17 -2.46 -17.93 5.49
C SER A 17 -3.52 -17.80 6.59
N ASP A 18 -3.51 -16.67 7.29
CA ASP A 18 -4.34 -16.41 8.46
C ASP A 18 -5.68 -15.75 8.11
N PHE A 19 -5.92 -15.46 6.82
CA PHE A 19 -7.15 -14.85 6.34
C PHE A 19 -7.39 -15.23 4.87
N GLN A 20 -8.12 -16.32 4.67
CA GLN A 20 -8.32 -16.93 3.36
C GLN A 20 -9.31 -16.14 2.51
N PHE A 21 -9.04 -16.01 1.20
CA PHE A 21 -9.94 -15.33 0.27
C PHE A 21 -11.08 -16.25 -0.20
N LEU A 22 -12.06 -16.49 0.68
CA LEU A 22 -13.16 -17.42 0.43
C LEU A 22 -14.34 -16.77 -0.32
N PRO A 23 -15.08 -17.54 -1.13
CA PRO A 23 -16.40 -17.13 -1.64
C PRO A 23 -17.40 -16.86 -0.50
N ILE A 24 -18.12 -15.74 -0.60
CA ILE A 24 -19.21 -15.41 0.32
C ILE A 24 -20.50 -15.32 -0.50
N HIS A 25 -21.50 -16.11 -0.17
CA HIS A 25 -22.76 -16.15 -0.91
C HIS A 25 -23.72 -15.05 -0.41
N GLY A 26 -24.48 -14.45 -1.33
CA GLY A 26 -25.55 -13.51 -0.98
C GLY A 26 -25.10 -12.10 -0.57
N VAL A 27 -23.80 -11.80 -0.56
CA VAL A 27 -23.28 -10.47 -0.20
C VAL A 27 -22.89 -9.68 -1.47
N PRO A 28 -23.50 -8.51 -1.72
CA PRO A 28 -23.15 -7.67 -2.86
C PRO A 28 -21.65 -7.35 -2.91
N GLY A 29 -21.04 -7.53 -4.08
CA GLY A 29 -19.60 -7.28 -4.26
C GLY A 29 -18.68 -8.39 -3.74
N ARG A 30 -19.19 -9.41 -3.04
CA ARG A 30 -18.46 -10.63 -2.71
C ARG A 30 -18.92 -11.74 -3.66
N GLY A 31 -18.37 -11.74 -4.87
CA GLY A 31 -18.70 -12.77 -5.86
C GLY A 31 -18.11 -14.14 -5.50
N THR A 32 -18.69 -15.19 -6.08
CA THR A 32 -18.25 -16.58 -5.93
C THR A 32 -17.30 -17.03 -7.05
N ARG A 33 -16.88 -16.10 -7.91
CA ARG A 33 -16.06 -16.39 -9.09
C ARG A 33 -14.65 -16.80 -8.71
N ARG A 34 -14.16 -17.91 -9.24
CA ARG A 34 -12.78 -18.37 -8.98
C ARG A 34 -11.70 -17.32 -9.32
N PHE A 35 -11.92 -16.51 -10.36
CA PHE A 35 -11.07 -15.38 -10.75
C PHE A 35 -11.78 -14.05 -10.44
N PRO A 36 -11.52 -13.43 -9.27
CA PRO A 36 -12.27 -12.26 -8.81
C PRO A 36 -11.95 -10.99 -9.61
N GLY A 37 -12.93 -10.10 -9.72
CA GLY A 37 -12.73 -8.74 -10.22
C GLY A 37 -12.11 -7.81 -9.17
N HIS A 38 -11.65 -6.63 -9.58
CA HIS A 38 -11.05 -5.65 -8.65
C HIS A 38 -11.93 -5.24 -7.47
N ARG A 39 -13.27 -5.19 -7.65
CA ARG A 39 -14.20 -4.90 -6.55
C ARG A 39 -14.20 -5.99 -5.48
N GLU A 40 -14.13 -7.26 -5.89
CA GLU A 40 -14.07 -8.40 -4.96
C GLU A 40 -12.77 -8.37 -4.16
N VAL A 41 -11.66 -8.02 -4.80
CA VAL A 41 -10.34 -7.86 -4.13
C VAL A 41 -10.33 -6.70 -3.14
N PHE A 42 -10.85 -5.53 -3.53
CA PHE A 42 -10.96 -4.36 -2.64
C PHE A 42 -11.70 -4.71 -1.36
N PHE A 43 -12.77 -5.46 -1.49
CA PHE A 43 -13.62 -5.87 -0.40
C PHE A 43 -12.95 -6.90 0.52
N TYR A 44 -12.23 -7.87 -0.04
CA TYR A 44 -11.38 -8.78 0.74
C TYR A 44 -10.31 -8.02 1.54
N LEU A 45 -9.64 -7.03 0.95
CA LEU A 45 -8.65 -6.21 1.66
C LEU A 45 -9.28 -5.36 2.76
N LYS A 46 -10.50 -4.87 2.55
CA LYS A 46 -11.24 -4.16 3.60
C LYS A 46 -11.55 -5.09 4.77
N ASP A 47 -12.06 -6.29 4.51
CA ASP A 47 -12.38 -7.27 5.55
C ASP A 47 -11.10 -7.68 6.32
N LEU A 48 -9.99 -7.85 5.62
CA LEU A 48 -8.66 -8.08 6.22
C LEU A 48 -8.28 -6.94 7.17
N CYS A 49 -8.40 -5.68 6.71
CA CYS A 49 -8.06 -4.53 7.54
C CYS A 49 -8.96 -4.40 8.77
N ASP A 50 -10.25 -4.70 8.63
CA ASP A 50 -11.22 -4.65 9.71
C ASP A 50 -10.93 -5.76 10.75
N GLU A 51 -10.63 -6.99 10.31
CA GLU A 51 -10.32 -8.13 11.18
C GLU A 51 -9.08 -7.89 12.05
N PHE A 52 -8.03 -7.31 11.47
CA PHE A 52 -6.75 -7.10 12.15
C PHE A 52 -6.56 -5.67 12.71
N GLY A 53 -7.57 -4.80 12.63
CA GLY A 53 -7.47 -3.42 13.14
C GLY A 53 -6.39 -2.57 12.43
N ILE A 54 -6.03 -2.91 11.19
CA ILE A 54 -4.91 -2.26 10.47
C ILE A 54 -5.18 -0.77 10.28
N MET A 55 -6.44 -0.38 10.13
CA MET A 55 -6.80 1.02 9.87
C MET A 55 -6.50 1.95 11.04
N ASP A 56 -6.34 1.45 12.27
CA ASP A 56 -6.04 2.27 13.45
C ASP A 56 -4.67 2.94 13.38
N VAL A 57 -3.75 2.35 12.61
CA VAL A 57 -2.38 2.85 12.42
C VAL A 57 -2.15 3.47 11.02
N VAL A 58 -3.15 3.41 10.14
CA VAL A 58 -3.03 3.91 8.76
C VAL A 58 -3.53 5.36 8.64
N ARG A 59 -2.67 6.24 8.14
CA ARG A 59 -3.03 7.62 7.81
C ARG A 59 -3.31 7.74 6.31
N LEU A 60 -4.58 7.60 5.90
CA LEU A 60 -5.01 7.90 4.54
C LEU A 60 -4.90 9.41 4.22
N ASN A 61 -4.90 9.75 2.93
CA ASN A 61 -4.74 11.12 2.42
C ASN A 61 -3.43 11.80 2.85
N THR A 62 -2.40 11.00 3.14
CA THR A 62 -1.08 11.47 3.54
C THR A 62 -0.04 10.93 2.56
N LYS A 63 0.64 11.84 1.85
CA LYS A 63 1.71 11.51 0.90
C LYS A 63 3.07 11.72 1.57
N VAL A 64 3.88 10.67 1.65
CA VAL A 64 5.28 10.80 2.04
C VAL A 64 6.06 11.45 0.90
N VAL A 65 6.79 12.53 1.19
CA VAL A 65 7.55 13.32 0.20
C VAL A 65 9.06 13.25 0.39
N ARG A 66 9.54 12.83 1.57
CA ARG A 66 10.97 12.60 1.83
C ARG A 66 11.14 11.58 2.95
N VAL A 67 12.12 10.71 2.79
CA VAL A 67 12.67 9.85 3.84
C VAL A 67 14.17 10.07 3.82
N ALA A 68 14.76 10.39 4.96
CA ALA A 68 16.19 10.63 5.07
C ALA A 68 16.70 10.16 6.44
N MET A 69 17.94 9.67 6.48
CA MET A 69 18.61 9.39 7.74
C MET A 69 18.86 10.70 8.49
N THR A 70 18.66 10.70 9.81
CA THR A 70 19.12 11.79 10.67
C THR A 70 20.63 11.66 10.83
N SER A 71 21.38 12.71 10.49
CA SER A 71 22.83 12.72 10.74
C SER A 71 23.08 12.97 12.22
N GLU A 72 23.29 11.92 13.01
CA GLU A 72 23.96 12.07 14.32
C GLU A 72 25.46 11.83 14.13
N VAL A 73 26.22 12.92 14.12
CA VAL A 73 27.67 12.91 14.32
C VAL A 73 27.94 13.70 15.59
N ALA A 74 28.16 13.04 16.72
CA ALA A 74 29.03 13.51 17.81
C ALA A 74 29.14 12.46 18.92
N GLY A 75 30.35 11.91 19.07
CA GLY A 75 30.85 11.46 20.38
C GLY A 75 30.39 10.10 20.90
N GLY A 76 31.09 9.05 20.49
CA GLY A 76 31.33 7.86 21.31
C GLY A 76 30.12 7.04 21.75
N HIS A 77 29.97 5.86 21.15
CA HIS A 77 29.06 4.75 21.51
C HIS A 77 27.65 4.83 20.88
N SER A 78 27.54 4.22 19.70
CA SER A 78 26.30 3.73 19.05
C SER A 78 25.12 4.72 19.03
N SER A 79 25.17 5.72 18.16
CA SER A 79 23.94 6.42 17.76
C SER A 79 23.06 5.44 16.98
N GLN A 80 21.91 5.05 17.53
CA GLN A 80 20.93 4.27 16.78
C GLN A 80 20.50 5.08 15.56
N MET A 81 20.62 4.49 14.37
CA MET A 81 20.26 5.11 13.10
C MET A 81 18.76 5.41 13.09
N LYS A 82 18.39 6.69 12.98
CA LYS A 82 16.99 7.14 12.88
C LYS A 82 16.66 7.70 11.51
N TRP A 83 15.38 7.72 11.20
CA TRP A 83 14.82 8.12 9.92
C TRP A 83 13.83 9.26 10.09
N GLN A 84 14.13 10.40 9.47
CA GLN A 84 13.22 11.52 9.35
C GLN A 84 12.32 11.32 8.13
N VAL A 85 11.01 11.33 8.35
CA VAL A 85 9.98 11.17 7.33
C VAL A 85 9.15 12.45 7.26
N ARG A 86 9.11 13.06 6.08
CA ARG A 86 8.29 14.24 5.80
C ARG A 86 7.08 13.83 4.97
N SER A 87 5.90 14.28 5.38
CA SER A 87 4.64 13.99 4.71
C SER A 87 3.78 15.24 4.48
N VAL A 88 2.95 15.17 3.44
CA VAL A 88 1.98 16.21 3.05
C VAL A 88 0.60 15.59 3.16
N ARG A 89 -0.33 16.26 3.86
CA ARG A 89 -1.69 15.78 4.03
C ARG A 89 -2.66 16.64 3.23
N VAL A 90 -3.59 16.00 2.51
CA VAL A 90 -4.68 16.71 1.85
C VAL A 90 -5.53 17.33 2.98
N ASP A 91 -5.59 18.66 3.01
CA ASP A 91 -6.35 19.49 3.98
C ASP A 91 -5.76 19.69 5.40
N ARG A 92 -4.47 19.41 5.62
CA ARG A 92 -3.78 19.75 6.90
C ARG A 92 -2.34 20.17 6.69
N ASP A 93 -1.74 20.71 7.75
CA ASP A 93 -0.33 21.05 7.77
C ASP A 93 0.57 19.83 7.48
N ASN A 94 1.72 20.13 6.89
CA ASN A 94 2.75 19.14 6.61
C ASN A 94 3.35 18.60 7.91
N GLY A 95 3.58 17.30 7.95
CA GLY A 95 4.15 16.62 9.11
C GLY A 95 5.59 16.21 8.90
N GLU A 96 6.37 16.25 9.96
CA GLU A 96 7.71 15.67 10.01
C GLU A 96 7.84 14.83 11.29
N GLU A 97 8.22 13.57 11.13
CA GLU A 97 8.28 12.58 12.22
C GLU A 97 9.60 11.79 12.12
N VAL A 98 10.12 11.34 13.27
CA VAL A 98 11.33 10.52 13.34
C VAL A 98 10.95 9.11 13.75
N PHE A 99 11.46 8.12 13.01
CA PHE A 99 11.20 6.69 13.22
C PHE A 99 12.53 5.93 13.38
N ASP A 100 12.51 4.87 14.18
CA ASP A 100 13.68 3.99 14.33
C ASP A 100 13.87 3.08 13.10
N ALA A 101 12.80 2.81 12.35
CA ALA A 101 12.84 2.02 11.12
C ALA A 101 11.81 2.51 10.09
N VAL A 102 12.09 2.28 8.81
CA VAL A 102 11.18 2.58 7.70
C VAL A 102 11.09 1.38 6.76
N VAL A 103 9.86 0.95 6.45
CA VAL A 103 9.58 -0.06 5.43
C VAL A 103 8.92 0.64 4.24
N VAL A 104 9.46 0.44 3.04
CA VAL A 104 8.94 1.06 1.81
C VAL A 104 8.06 0.07 1.06
N ALA A 105 6.76 0.35 1.02
CA ALA A 105 5.74 -0.44 0.32
C ALA A 105 4.92 0.42 -0.66
N ASN A 106 5.59 1.29 -1.44
CA ASN A 106 4.95 2.26 -2.35
C ASN A 106 4.52 1.68 -3.70
N GLY A 107 4.87 0.43 -4.00
CA GLY A 107 4.60 -0.24 -5.27
C GLY A 107 5.45 0.28 -6.44
N HIS A 108 5.56 -0.53 -7.50
CA HIS A 108 6.41 -0.25 -8.66
C HIS A 108 5.68 -0.24 -10.01
N TYR A 109 4.35 -0.40 -10.03
CA TYR A 109 3.53 -0.43 -11.26
C TYR A 109 2.71 0.84 -11.51
N SER A 110 3.05 1.95 -10.87
CA SER A 110 2.32 3.22 -11.01
C SER A 110 3.05 4.27 -11.86
N GLN A 111 4.32 4.04 -12.22
CA GLN A 111 5.10 4.92 -13.08
C GLN A 111 5.33 4.22 -14.44
N PRO A 112 4.63 4.63 -15.51
CA PRO A 112 4.76 3.98 -16.80
C PRO A 112 6.14 4.24 -17.42
N LYS A 113 6.73 3.20 -18.03
CA LYS A 113 7.91 3.36 -18.88
C LYS A 113 7.43 3.68 -20.30
N LEU A 114 7.57 4.93 -20.71
CA LEU A 114 7.17 5.40 -22.04
C LEU A 114 8.41 5.53 -22.92
N PRO A 115 8.61 4.64 -23.91
CA PRO A 115 9.71 4.78 -24.85
C PRO A 115 9.43 5.89 -25.86
N THR A 116 10.48 6.58 -26.30
CA THR A 116 10.40 7.50 -27.44
C THR A 116 10.32 6.69 -28.73
N ILE A 117 9.30 6.92 -29.55
CA ILE A 117 9.10 6.25 -30.85
C ILE A 117 9.08 7.30 -31.95
N THR A 118 9.92 7.15 -32.97
CA THR A 118 9.97 8.06 -34.13
C THR A 118 8.59 8.15 -34.80
N GLY A 119 8.08 9.37 -34.99
CA GLY A 119 6.78 9.64 -35.63
C GLY A 119 5.58 9.70 -34.68
N THR A 120 5.78 9.62 -33.36
CA THR A 120 4.71 9.79 -32.35
C THR A 120 4.68 11.17 -31.68
N THR A 121 5.49 12.11 -32.15
CA THR A 121 5.52 13.55 -31.79
C THR A 121 5.65 14.40 -33.04
#